data_AF-A0A536XK20-F1
#
_entry.id   AF-A0A536XK20-F1
#
_cell.length_a   1.000
_cell.length_b   1.000
_cell.length_c   1.000
_cell.angle_alpha   90.00
_cell.angle_beta   90.00
_cell.angle_gamma   90.00
#
_symmetry.space_group_name_H-M   'P 1'
#
loop_
_entity.id
_entity.type
_entity.pdbx_description
1 polymer ?
#
loop_
_entity_poly.entity_id
_entity_poly.type
_entity_poly.pdbx_seq_one_letter_code
_entity_poly.pdbx_strand_id
1 'polypeptide(L)' 'MTILLIAVIVLLGYLVKSRRDGNKSRAQASAETILSERYARGEISREDSVQMRKDIEEGV' A
#
# COMPACT_ATOMS: atom_id res chain seq x y z
N MET A 1 -16.08 35.87 -1.42
CA MET A 1 -16.08 35.06 -0.19
C MET A 1 -16.36 33.58 -0.45
N THR A 2 -17.39 33.23 -1.22
CA THR A 2 -17.72 31.82 -1.55
C THR A 2 -16.70 31.12 -2.46
N ILE A 3 -16.14 31.82 -3.46
CA ILE A 3 -15.14 31.25 -4.38
C ILE A 3 -13.85 30.83 -3.64
N LEU A 4 -13.42 31.63 -2.67
CA LEU A 4 -12.25 31.32 -1.82
C LEU A 4 -12.48 30.05 -1.00
N LEU A 5 -13.68 29.85 -0.46
CA LEU A 5 -14.04 28.63 0.27
C LEU A 5 -14.01 27.40 -0.64
N ILE A 6 -14.54 27.49 -1.86
CA ILE A 6 -14.52 26.39 -2.83
C ILE A 6 -13.08 26.02 -3.19
N ALA A 7 -12.21 27.01 -3.44
CA ALA A 7 -10.80 26.79 -3.74
C ALA A 7 -10.07 26.08 -2.59
N VAL A 8 -10.33 26.49 -1.33
CA VAL A 8 -9.76 25.85 -0.14
C VAL A 8 -10.23 24.40 0.00
N ILE A 9 -11.52 24.13 -0.22
CA ILE A 9 -12.07 22.76 -0.15
C ILE A 9 -11.44 21.86 -1.21
N VAL A 10 -11.29 22.34 -2.45
CA VAL A 10 -10.64 21.60 -3.54
C VAL A 10 -9.17 21.32 -3.21
N LEU A 11 -8.44 22.32 -2.69
CA LEU A 11 -7.04 22.19 -2.32
C LEU A 11 -6.85 21.15 -1.20
N LEU A 12 -7.70 21.20 -0.16
CA LEU A 12 -7.68 20.22 0.93
C LEU A 12 -8.02 18.81 0.43
N GLY A 13 -9.01 18.67 -0.45
CA GLY A 13 -9.35 17.39 -1.08
C GLY A 13 -8.19 16.81 -1.90
N TYR A 14 -7.47 17.66 -2.63
CA TYR A 14 -6.31 17.26 -3.42
C TYR A 14 -5.13 16.78 -2.55
N LEU A 15 -4.85 17.50 -1.45
CA LEU A 15 -3.82 17.11 -0.49
C LEU A 15 -4.13 15.79 0.24
N VAL A 16 -5.39 15.57 0.63
CA VAL A 16 -5.80 14.33 1.31
C VAL A 16 -5.74 13.14 0.37
N LYS A 17 -6.11 13.32 -0.91
CA LYS A 17 -6.02 12.25 -1.92
C LYS A 17 -4.57 11.85 -2.18
N SER A 18 -3.64 12.81 -2.24
CA SER A 18 -2.21 12.56 -2.48
C SER A 18 -1.53 11.76 -1.36
N ARG A 19 -2.02 11.83 -0.11
CA ARG A 19 -1.46 11.02 0.99
C ARG A 19 -1.88 9.55 0.99
N ARG A 20 -2.96 9.18 0.29
CA ARG A 20 -3.42 7.78 0.25
C ARG A 20 -2.61 6.88 -0.68
N ASP A 21 -2.02 7.44 -1.74
CA ASP A 21 -1.24 6.64 -2.69
C ASP A 21 0.20 6.34 -2.21
N GLY A 22 0.81 7.25 -1.44
CA GLY A 22 2.17 7.04 -0.90
C GLY A 22 2.29 5.96 0.18
N ASN A 23 1.19 5.61 0.87
CA ASN A 23 1.21 4.64 1.97
C ASN A 23 1.08 3.18 1.51
N LYS A 24 0.42 2.94 0.36
CA LYS A 24 0.24 1.59 -0.18
C LYS A 24 1.56 0.99 -0.67
N SER A 25 2.34 1.75 -1.43
CA SER A 25 3.61 1.28 -1.98
C SER A 25 4.64 0.95 -0.90
N ARG A 26 4.67 1.72 0.20
CA ARG A 26 5.58 1.46 1.32
C ARG A 26 5.16 0.26 2.17
N ALA A 27 3.85 0.07 2.35
CA ALA A 27 3.30 -1.11 3.04
C ALA A 27 3.49 -2.39 2.22
N GLN A 28 3.36 -2.32 0.90
CA GLN A 28 3.55 -3.45 -0.02
C GLN A 28 5.01 -3.94 -0.03
N ALA A 29 5.97 -3.01 -0.15
CA ALA A 29 7.39 -3.33 -0.04
C ALA A 29 7.76 -3.97 1.32
N SER A 30 7.09 -3.53 2.39
CA SER A 30 7.22 -4.13 3.72
C SER A 30 6.68 -5.56 3.78
N ALA A 31 5.52 -5.83 3.17
CA ALA A 31 4.89 -7.16 3.18
C ALA A 31 5.73 -8.20 2.42
N GLU A 32 6.23 -7.85 1.23
CA GLU A 32 7.08 -8.75 0.43
C GLU A 32 8.39 -9.09 1.15
N THR A 33 9.00 -8.12 1.81
CA THR A 33 10.25 -8.32 2.57
C THR A 33 10.05 -9.30 3.72
N ILE A 34 8.97 -9.13 4.48
CA ILE A 34 8.62 -10.04 5.58
C ILE A 34 8.35 -11.45 5.06
N LEU A 35 7.65 -11.57 3.93
CA LEU A 35 7.31 -12.86 3.32
C LEU A 35 8.56 -13.62 2.85
N SER A 36 9.49 -12.92 2.19
CA SER A 36 10.78 -13.47 1.75
C SER A 36 11.62 -14.00 2.92
N GLU A 37 11.67 -13.23 4.01
CA GLU A 37 12.37 -13.64 5.22
C GLU A 37 11.79 -14.92 5.84
N ARG A 38 10.46 -15.03 5.93
CA ARG A 38 9.80 -16.22 6.48
C ARG A 38 10.06 -17.46 5.65
N TYR A 39 10.06 -17.32 4.31
CA TYR A 39 10.41 -18.40 3.41
C TYR A 39 11.87 -18.83 3.58
N ALA A 40 12.81 -17.88 3.70
CA ALA A 40 14.22 -18.17 3.94
C ALA A 40 14.46 -18.86 5.29
N ARG A 41 13.66 -18.54 6.31
CA ARG A 41 13.66 -19.22 7.61
C ARG A 41 12.96 -20.59 7.59
N GLY A 42 12.27 -20.95 6.50
CA GLY A 42 11.50 -22.19 6.38
C GLY A 42 10.21 -22.19 7.21
N GLU A 43 9.73 -21.02 7.62
CA GLU A 43 8.47 -20.87 8.39
C GLU A 43 7.22 -21.05 7.52
N ILE A 44 7.37 -20.92 6.20
CA ILE A 44 6.31 -21.08 5.21
C ILE A 44 6.79 -21.94 4.04
N SER A 45 5.88 -22.66 3.40
CA SER A 45 6.21 -23.46 2.24
C SER A 45 6.45 -22.60 0.99
N ARG A 46 7.00 -23.22 -0.06
CA ARG A 46 7.11 -22.57 -1.37
C ARG A 46 5.74 -22.23 -1.93
N GLU A 47 4.75 -23.12 -1.83
CA GLU A 47 3.40 -22.82 -2.32
C GLU A 47 2.79 -21.62 -1.59
N ASP A 48 2.90 -21.59 -0.26
CA ASP A 48 2.37 -20.49 0.56
C ASP A 48 3.01 -19.16 0.20
N SER A 49 4.35 -19.14 0.02
CA SER A 49 5.07 -17.93 -0.37
C SER A 49 4.61 -17.39 -1.74
N VAL A 50 4.33 -18.28 -2.70
CA VAL A 50 3.91 -17.90 -4.05
C VAL A 50 2.49 -17.34 -4.04
N GLN A 51 1.59 -17.98 -3.28
CA GLN A 51 0.21 -17.51 -3.14
C GLN A 51 0.16 -16.14 -2.47
N MET A 52 0.86 -15.97 -1.34
CA MET A 52 0.88 -14.70 -0.61
C MET A 52 1.52 -13.56 -1.41
N ARG A 53 2.56 -13.85 -2.22
CA ARG A 53 3.13 -12.84 -3.14
C ARG A 53 2.10 -12.38 -4.17
N LYS A 54 1.31 -13.31 -4.70
CA LYS A 54 0.25 -13.00 -5.66
C LYS A 54 -0.85 -12.15 -5.02
N ASP A 55 -1.25 -12.46 -3.79
CA ASP A 55 -2.24 -11.68 -3.06
C ASP A 55 -1.73 -10.25 -2.77
N ILE A 56 -0.43 -10.09 -2.46
CA ILE A 56 0.21 -8.78 -2.29
C ILE A 56 0.25 -7.99 -3.61
N GLU A 57 0.56 -8.63 -4.74
CA GLU A 57 0.58 -8.00 -6.07
C GLU A 57 -0.84 -7.61 -6.53
N GLU A 58 -1.84 -8.44 -6.26
CA GLU A 58 -3.26 -8.20 -6.60
C GLU A 58 -3.95 -7.22 -5.63
N GLY A 59 -3.33 -6.92 -4.48
CA GLY A 59 -3.78 -5.90 -3.53
C GLY A 59 -5.11 -6.21 -2.84
N VAL A 60 -5.39 -7.49 -2.62
CA VAL A 60 -6.62 -8.01 -1.99
C VAL A 60 -6.54 -7.92 -0.47
#